data_AF-A0A6G5AG11-F1
#
_entry.id   AF-A0A6G5AG11-F1
#
_cell.length_a   1.000
_cell.length_b   1.000
_cell.length_c   1.000
_cell.angle_alpha   90.00
_cell.angle_beta   90.00
_cell.angle_gamma   90.00
#
_symmetry.space_group_name_H-M   'P 1'
#
loop_
_entity.id
_entity.type
_entity.pdbx_description
1 polymer ?
#
loop_
_entity_poly.entity_id
_entity_poly.type
_entity_poly.pdbx_seq_one_letter_code
_entity_poly.pdbx_strand_id
1 'polypeptide(L)'
;SSPQFIICLDDGTWNQTEGLHCRETGCQEPGKVPHSAINCSSDFNVLGKRPFGTVCSYVCNEGFAVPVDLEQHNQFVCSEDGSWSQKEELLCLKTGCESPRAVQNSVLQCSQTVNVVGNWPAGTTCEHICDKGFVIPQSQRYLNKFICHDDGKWNETDDLQCVELRDPQLSQGCKHEVVVVDGRNVSFPVVAEAPMFEAFNGTNAVVNCSATQVMTFGTHIIVCDAFDSELLSTSSCTYN
;
A
#
# COMPACT_ATOMS: atom_id res chain seq x y z
N SER A 1 22.73 -40.71 35.60
CA SER A 1 23.23 -40.66 36.99
C SER A 1 22.50 -41.70 37.81
N SER A 2 23.23 -42.61 38.46
CA SER A 2 22.62 -43.67 39.29
C SER A 2 22.07 -43.08 40.60
N PRO A 3 20.94 -43.57 41.13
CA PRO A 3 20.43 -43.10 42.41
C PRO A 3 21.43 -43.46 43.53
N GLN A 4 21.91 -42.45 44.25
CA GLN A 4 22.64 -42.66 45.50
C GLN A 4 21.63 -42.91 46.62
N PHE A 5 21.67 -44.10 47.20
CA PHE A 5 20.84 -44.45 48.35
C PHE A 5 21.64 -44.20 49.64
N ILE A 6 21.09 -43.38 50.53
CA ILE A 6 21.65 -43.18 51.86
C ILE A 6 21.03 -44.20 52.81
N ILE A 7 21.86 -44.93 53.55
CA ILE A 7 21.43 -46.01 54.44
C ILE A 7 21.87 -45.67 55.87
N CYS A 8 20.96 -45.81 56.83
CA CYS A 8 21.26 -45.70 58.27
C CYS A 8 21.82 -47.03 58.77
N LEU A 9 22.95 -46.98 59.47
CA LEU A 9 23.65 -48.14 60.02
C LEU A 9 23.21 -48.43 61.45
N ASP A 10 23.44 -49.67 61.91
CA ASP A 10 23.01 -50.15 63.23
C ASP A 10 23.67 -49.42 64.42
N ASP A 11 24.74 -48.66 64.17
CA ASP A 11 25.42 -47.80 65.15
C ASP A 11 24.83 -46.38 65.25
N GLY A 12 23.75 -46.10 64.50
CA GLY A 12 23.06 -44.82 64.47
C GLY A 12 23.70 -43.78 63.55
N THR A 13 24.68 -44.15 62.73
CA THR A 13 25.34 -43.25 61.77
C THR A 13 24.89 -43.53 60.33
N TRP A 14 25.05 -42.56 59.43
CA TRP A 14 24.76 -42.73 58.01
C TRP A 14 25.99 -43.23 57.27
N ASN A 15 25.83 -44.15 56.30
CA ASN A 15 26.97 -44.63 55.51
C ASN A 15 27.60 -43.53 54.63
N GLN A 16 26.86 -42.44 54.39
CA GLN A 16 27.32 -41.29 53.63
C GLN A 16 27.91 -40.26 54.59
N THR A 17 29.23 -40.11 54.52
CA THR A 17 30.01 -39.19 55.37
C THR A 17 30.46 -37.93 54.62
N GLU A 18 30.43 -37.94 53.28
CA GLU A 18 30.61 -36.73 52.46
C GLU A 18 29.25 -36.14 52.10
N GLY A 19 29.12 -34.81 52.24
CA GLY A 19 27.86 -34.11 52.00
C GLY A 19 27.34 -34.32 50.58
N LEU A 20 26.04 -34.57 50.44
CA LEU A 20 25.36 -34.54 49.15
C LEU A 20 25.47 -33.13 48.55
N HIS A 21 26.31 -32.99 47.52
CA HIS A 21 26.42 -31.76 46.76
C HIS A 21 25.40 -31.74 45.63
N CYS A 22 24.22 -31.19 45.92
CA CYS A 22 23.26 -30.84 44.88
C CYS A 22 23.81 -29.64 44.10
N ARG A 23 23.98 -29.79 42.78
CA ARG A 23 24.34 -28.66 41.90
C ARG A 23 23.10 -27.81 41.67
N GLU A 24 23.22 -26.51 41.89
CA GLU A 24 22.21 -25.56 41.44
C GLU A 24 22.15 -25.59 39.90
N THR A 25 21.02 -25.95 39.32
CA THR A 25 20.87 -26.09 37.87
C THR A 25 19.75 -25.21 37.31
N GLY A 26 19.95 -24.77 36.08
CA GLY A 26 18.99 -23.96 35.33
C GLY A 26 19.55 -22.60 34.91
N CYS A 27 18.88 -21.99 33.96
CA CYS A 27 19.22 -20.70 33.38
C CYS A 27 18.44 -19.58 34.07
N GLN A 28 19.01 -18.37 34.10
CA GLN A 28 18.26 -17.18 34.49
C GLN A 28 17.19 -16.84 33.42
N GLU A 29 16.23 -15.97 33.75
CA GLU A 29 15.29 -15.44 32.74
C GLU A 29 16.10 -14.86 31.58
N PRO A 30 15.75 -15.17 30.32
CA PRO A 30 16.39 -14.55 29.17
C PRO A 30 16.22 -13.02 29.18
N GLY A 31 16.95 -12.34 28.30
CA GLY A 31 16.77 -10.91 28.08
C GLY A 31 15.32 -10.53 27.75
N LYS A 32 15.00 -9.24 27.68
CA LYS A 32 13.67 -8.76 27.23
C LYS A 32 13.79 -8.27 25.79
N VAL A 33 12.89 -8.71 24.90
CA VAL A 33 12.77 -8.12 23.55
C VAL A 33 11.64 -7.06 23.56
N PRO A 34 11.89 -5.83 23.09
CA PRO A 34 10.88 -4.77 23.02
C PRO A 34 9.84 -5.07 21.98
N HIS A 35 8.65 -4.49 22.19
CA HIS A 35 7.48 -4.94 21.44
C HIS A 35 7.50 -6.45 21.39
N SER A 36 7.70 -7.10 22.54
CA SER A 36 7.59 -8.54 22.63
C SER A 36 7.35 -9.00 24.06
N ALA A 37 6.81 -10.21 24.18
CA ALA A 37 6.81 -11.04 25.36
C ALA A 37 7.74 -12.23 25.14
N ILE A 38 8.15 -12.88 26.22
CA ILE A 38 8.94 -14.11 26.14
C ILE A 38 8.05 -15.31 26.46
N ASN A 39 8.26 -16.41 25.73
CA ASN A 39 7.54 -17.66 25.93
C ASN A 39 8.54 -18.78 26.17
N CYS A 40 8.29 -19.60 27.18
CA CYS A 40 9.20 -20.66 27.62
C CYS A 40 8.45 -21.95 27.93
N SER A 41 9.05 -23.11 27.64
CA SER A 41 8.41 -24.44 27.74
C SER A 41 8.25 -24.96 29.17
N SER A 42 8.88 -24.32 30.15
CA SER A 42 8.87 -24.78 31.53
C SER A 42 8.96 -23.58 32.45
N ASP A 43 8.19 -23.63 33.52
CA ASP A 43 8.19 -22.60 34.55
C ASP A 43 9.48 -22.60 35.37
N PHE A 44 9.62 -21.53 36.13
CA PHE A 44 10.70 -21.40 37.09
C PHE A 44 10.64 -22.53 38.11
N ASN A 45 11.81 -23.11 38.39
CA ASN A 45 11.97 -24.00 39.53
C ASN A 45 11.91 -23.21 40.84
N VAL A 46 12.00 -23.92 41.97
CA VAL A 46 11.98 -23.33 43.32
C VAL A 46 13.10 -22.31 43.59
N LEU A 47 14.10 -22.24 42.72
CA LEU A 47 15.24 -21.32 42.79
C LEU A 47 15.06 -20.10 41.88
N GLY A 48 13.91 -19.96 41.20
CA GLY A 48 13.68 -18.88 40.26
C GLY A 48 14.47 -19.01 38.96
N LYS A 49 14.92 -20.22 38.59
CA LYS A 49 15.65 -20.51 37.34
C LYS A 49 14.83 -21.40 36.41
N ARG A 50 15.02 -21.23 35.10
CA ARG A 50 14.45 -22.11 34.07
C ARG A 50 15.22 -23.42 34.05
N PRO A 51 14.59 -24.59 34.20
CA PRO A 51 15.28 -25.88 34.20
C PRO A 51 16.10 -26.15 32.93
N PHE A 52 17.12 -27.01 33.03
CA PHE A 52 17.82 -27.53 31.85
C PHE A 52 16.84 -28.14 30.84
N GLY A 53 17.09 -27.88 29.55
CA GLY A 53 16.21 -28.30 28.47
C GLY A 53 14.99 -27.40 28.26
N THR A 54 14.80 -26.35 29.08
CA THR A 54 13.76 -25.34 28.81
C THR A 54 14.02 -24.69 27.46
N VAL A 55 13.01 -24.59 26.62
CA VAL A 55 13.07 -23.92 25.32
C VAL A 55 12.29 -22.62 25.39
N CYS A 56 12.87 -21.50 24.95
CA CYS A 56 12.23 -20.19 24.92
C CYS A 56 12.28 -19.55 23.53
N SER A 57 11.38 -18.58 23.32
CA SER A 57 11.32 -17.72 22.14
C SER A 57 10.76 -16.34 22.48
N TYR A 58 11.08 -15.33 21.66
CA TYR A 58 10.47 -14.02 21.77
C TYR A 58 9.26 -13.90 20.84
N VAL A 59 8.27 -13.17 21.33
CA VAL A 59 6.95 -13.05 20.72
C VAL A 59 6.59 -11.58 20.60
N CYS A 60 6.52 -11.05 19.38
CA CYS A 60 6.33 -9.63 19.13
C CYS A 60 5.00 -9.03 19.63
N ASN A 61 5.03 -7.77 20.06
CA ASN A 61 3.90 -6.93 20.43
C ASN A 61 3.36 -6.30 19.16
N GLU A 62 2.16 -5.79 19.32
CA GLU A 62 1.35 -5.27 18.24
C GLU A 62 2.04 -4.21 17.38
N GLY A 63 1.92 -4.37 16.06
CA GLY A 63 2.56 -3.55 15.06
C GLY A 63 4.04 -3.84 14.96
N PHE A 64 4.47 -5.09 15.25
CA PHE A 64 5.84 -5.57 15.17
C PHE A 64 5.92 -7.10 14.86
N ALA A 65 6.91 -7.58 14.11
CA ALA A 65 7.07 -8.97 13.66
C ALA A 65 8.54 -9.37 13.43
N VAL A 66 8.89 -10.64 13.68
CA VAL A 66 10.26 -11.10 13.47
C VAL A 66 10.55 -11.21 11.97
N PRO A 67 11.69 -10.70 11.48
CA PRO A 67 12.12 -10.90 10.10
C PRO A 67 12.26 -12.37 9.74
N VAL A 68 11.88 -12.71 8.50
CA VAL A 68 11.88 -14.08 7.98
C VAL A 68 13.24 -14.77 8.10
N ASP A 69 14.32 -14.04 7.95
CA ASP A 69 15.69 -14.54 8.05
C ASP A 69 16.15 -14.83 9.50
N LEU A 70 15.47 -14.23 10.48
CA LEU A 70 15.77 -14.36 11.91
C LEU A 70 14.86 -15.36 12.62
N GLU A 71 13.78 -15.81 11.99
CA GLU A 71 12.84 -16.78 12.59
C GLU A 71 13.54 -18.07 13.03
N GLN A 72 14.51 -18.55 12.25
CA GLN A 72 15.23 -19.79 12.56
C GLN A 72 16.04 -19.70 13.87
N HIS A 73 16.33 -18.50 14.35
CA HIS A 73 17.03 -18.25 15.60
C HIS A 73 16.09 -17.84 16.73
N ASN A 74 14.78 -17.72 16.46
CA ASN A 74 13.78 -17.31 17.44
C ASN A 74 13.57 -18.34 18.56
N GLN A 75 14.22 -19.50 18.48
CA GLN A 75 14.13 -20.56 19.47
C GLN A 75 15.49 -20.85 20.10
N PHE A 76 15.52 -20.90 21.42
CA PHE A 76 16.74 -21.13 22.17
C PHE A 76 16.52 -21.95 23.44
N VAL A 77 17.52 -22.71 23.86
CA VAL A 77 17.39 -23.78 24.85
C VAL A 77 18.34 -23.55 26.03
N CYS A 78 17.86 -23.79 27.24
CA CYS A 78 18.68 -23.75 28.45
C CYS A 78 19.58 -25.00 28.50
N SER A 79 20.89 -24.77 28.50
CA SER A 79 21.94 -25.78 28.52
C SER A 79 22.30 -26.22 29.94
N GLU A 80 22.96 -27.37 30.08
CA GLU A 80 23.20 -28.01 31.38
C GLU A 80 24.18 -27.21 32.26
N ASP A 81 25.00 -26.38 31.62
CA ASP A 81 25.94 -25.45 32.24
C ASP A 81 25.27 -24.15 32.77
N GLY A 82 23.96 -23.99 32.53
CA GLY A 82 23.18 -22.83 32.97
C GLY A 82 23.14 -21.68 31.97
N SER A 83 23.56 -21.89 30.71
CA SER A 83 23.54 -20.89 29.64
C SER A 83 22.42 -21.12 28.62
N TRP A 84 21.95 -20.07 27.93
CA TRP A 84 20.99 -20.19 26.81
C TRP A 84 21.69 -20.46 25.48
N SER A 85 21.11 -21.32 24.64
CA SER A 85 21.63 -21.64 23.31
C SER A 85 21.36 -20.56 22.26
N GLN A 86 20.72 -19.46 22.67
CA GLN A 86 20.46 -18.32 21.81
C GLN A 86 21.81 -17.75 21.39
N LYS A 87 22.06 -17.72 20.09
CA LYS A 87 23.27 -17.11 19.54
C LYS A 87 22.97 -15.79 18.85
N GLU A 88 21.76 -15.63 18.30
CA GLU A 88 21.32 -14.42 17.60
C GLU A 88 20.31 -13.60 18.39
N GLU A 89 20.41 -12.28 18.25
CA GLU A 89 19.48 -11.33 18.84
C GLU A 89 18.18 -11.26 18.02
N LEU A 90 17.04 -11.31 18.70
CA LEU A 90 15.71 -11.37 18.08
C LEU A 90 14.98 -10.06 18.26
N LEU A 91 14.23 -9.68 17.23
CA LEU A 91 13.57 -8.40 17.16
C LEU A 91 12.20 -8.53 16.51
N CYS A 92 11.36 -7.59 16.88
CA CYS A 92 9.99 -7.47 16.43
C CYS A 92 9.88 -6.17 15.64
N LEU A 93 9.48 -6.25 14.36
CA LEU A 93 9.49 -5.18 13.37
C LEU A 93 8.14 -4.71 12.89
N LYS A 94 7.98 -3.39 12.84
CA LYS A 94 6.72 -2.78 12.48
C LYS A 94 6.30 -3.07 11.07
N THR A 95 5.12 -3.66 11.02
CA THR A 95 4.46 -4.09 9.80
C THR A 95 3.98 -2.90 8.97
N GLY A 96 4.29 -1.63 9.29
CA GLY A 96 3.98 -0.49 8.42
C GLY A 96 2.56 -0.51 7.85
N CYS A 97 2.38 0.03 6.65
CA CYS A 97 1.22 -0.24 5.81
C CYS A 97 1.48 -1.42 4.89
N GLU A 98 0.44 -2.15 4.56
CA GLU A 98 0.54 -3.27 3.63
C GLU A 98 0.70 -2.77 2.19
N SER A 99 0.72 -3.69 1.23
CA SER A 99 0.71 -3.31 -0.18
C SER A 99 -0.50 -2.42 -0.50
N PRO A 100 -0.32 -1.28 -1.20
CA PRO A 100 -1.42 -0.40 -1.61
C PRO A 100 -2.46 -1.04 -2.52
N ARG A 101 -3.60 -0.36 -2.72
CA ARG A 101 -4.64 -0.78 -3.66
C ARG A 101 -4.09 -0.87 -5.08
N ALA A 102 -4.44 -1.95 -5.78
CA ALA A 102 -4.19 -2.05 -7.21
C ALA A 102 -5.24 -1.25 -8.00
N VAL A 103 -4.79 -0.35 -8.88
CA VAL A 103 -5.66 0.36 -9.84
C VAL A 103 -5.46 -0.25 -11.22
N GLN A 104 -6.56 -0.61 -11.90
CA GLN A 104 -6.51 -1.21 -13.23
C GLN A 104 -5.90 -0.26 -14.26
N ASN A 105 -5.19 -0.84 -15.23
CA ASN A 105 -4.46 -0.09 -16.25
C ASN A 105 -3.52 0.95 -15.62
N SER A 106 -2.86 0.58 -14.53
CA SER A 106 -1.89 1.42 -13.85
C SER A 106 -0.75 0.59 -13.28
N VAL A 107 0.40 1.24 -13.16
CA VAL A 107 1.52 0.77 -12.36
C VAL A 107 1.65 1.62 -11.12
N LEU A 108 2.03 0.97 -10.03
CA LEU A 108 2.25 1.62 -8.76
C LEU A 108 3.72 2.03 -8.65
N GLN A 109 3.96 3.33 -8.52
CA GLN A 109 5.28 3.87 -8.25
C GLN A 109 5.31 4.38 -6.82
N CYS A 110 5.98 3.63 -5.96
CA CYS A 110 6.16 4.01 -4.58
C CYS A 110 7.53 4.62 -4.32
N SER A 111 7.58 5.51 -3.34
CA SER A 111 8.80 6.17 -2.90
C SER A 111 9.71 5.25 -2.10
N GLN A 112 9.23 4.08 -1.65
CA GLN A 112 10.00 3.12 -0.86
C GLN A 112 9.87 1.70 -1.45
N THR A 113 10.21 0.66 -0.70
CA THR A 113 9.85 -0.73 -0.97
C THR A 113 9.31 -1.38 0.30
N VAL A 114 8.71 -2.55 0.16
CA VAL A 114 8.31 -3.39 1.30
C VAL A 114 9.48 -3.69 2.25
N ASN A 115 9.18 -3.82 3.54
CA ASN A 115 10.10 -4.16 4.61
C ASN A 115 10.33 -5.68 4.67
N VAL A 116 11.14 -6.15 5.62
CA VAL A 116 11.50 -7.58 5.78
C VAL A 116 10.36 -8.45 6.31
N VAL A 117 9.23 -7.82 6.68
CA VAL A 117 7.95 -8.48 6.97
C VAL A 117 6.94 -8.26 5.82
N GLY A 118 7.40 -7.76 4.67
CA GLY A 118 6.63 -7.61 3.44
C GLY A 118 5.81 -6.32 3.32
N ASN A 119 5.99 -5.36 4.23
CA ASN A 119 5.12 -4.21 4.34
C ASN A 119 5.81 -2.86 4.12
N TRP A 120 5.06 -1.93 3.57
CA TRP A 120 5.49 -0.58 3.29
C TRP A 120 5.63 0.24 4.55
N PRO A 121 6.79 0.83 4.82
CA PRO A 121 6.97 1.64 6.01
C PRO A 121 5.96 2.79 6.11
N ALA A 122 5.55 3.12 7.34
CA ALA A 122 4.91 4.40 7.65
C ALA A 122 5.65 5.56 6.98
N GLY A 123 4.90 6.47 6.36
CA GLY A 123 5.39 7.59 5.54
C GLY A 123 5.69 7.26 4.08
N THR A 124 5.64 5.99 3.65
CA THR A 124 5.78 5.66 2.23
C THR A 124 4.76 6.45 1.44
N THR A 125 5.18 7.14 0.38
CA THR A 125 4.28 7.80 -0.55
C THR A 125 4.25 7.01 -1.84
N CYS A 126 3.07 6.72 -2.36
CA CYS A 126 2.91 6.02 -3.61
C CYS A 126 2.06 6.82 -4.58
N GLU A 127 2.30 6.59 -5.87
CA GLU A 127 1.60 7.22 -6.98
C GLU A 127 1.15 6.17 -7.98
N HIS A 128 -0.07 6.30 -8.47
CA HIS A 128 -0.57 5.56 -9.62
C HIS A 128 -0.23 6.27 -10.93
N ILE A 129 0.39 5.52 -11.83
CA ILE A 129 0.70 5.96 -13.19
C ILE A 129 -0.10 5.09 -14.14
N CYS A 130 -1.00 5.69 -14.92
CA CYS A 130 -1.79 4.93 -15.87
C CYS A 130 -0.94 4.36 -17.00
N ASP A 131 -1.33 3.19 -17.46
CA ASP A 131 -0.77 2.54 -18.63
C ASP A 131 -1.01 3.36 -19.90
N LYS A 132 -0.24 3.07 -20.94
CA LYS A 132 -0.37 3.75 -22.23
C LYS A 132 -1.79 3.62 -22.78
N GLY A 133 -2.40 4.77 -23.13
CA GLY A 133 -3.77 4.83 -23.62
C GLY A 133 -4.81 5.08 -22.54
N PHE A 134 -4.39 5.16 -21.27
CA PHE A 134 -5.24 5.49 -20.14
C PHE A 134 -4.76 6.76 -19.44
N VAL A 135 -5.68 7.50 -18.84
CA VAL A 135 -5.39 8.74 -18.10
C VAL A 135 -6.24 8.84 -16.84
N ILE A 136 -5.76 9.61 -15.87
CA ILE A 136 -6.53 10.00 -14.68
C ILE A 136 -7.34 11.25 -15.04
N PRO A 137 -8.68 11.24 -14.87
CA PRO A 137 -9.51 12.42 -15.07
C PRO A 137 -9.00 13.61 -14.24
N GLN A 138 -9.09 14.84 -14.76
CA GLN A 138 -8.60 16.02 -14.04
C GLN A 138 -9.19 16.15 -12.64
N SER A 139 -10.49 15.87 -12.51
CA SER A 139 -11.18 15.90 -11.22
C SER A 139 -10.62 14.91 -10.19
N GLN A 140 -9.91 13.85 -10.61
CA GLN A 140 -9.35 12.83 -9.73
C GLN A 140 -7.84 12.91 -9.56
N ARG A 141 -7.15 13.82 -10.25
CA ARG A 141 -5.67 13.88 -10.23
C ARG A 141 -5.07 13.98 -8.84
N TYR A 142 -5.74 14.66 -7.91
CA TYR A 142 -5.24 14.83 -6.54
C TYR A 142 -5.26 13.53 -5.72
N LEU A 143 -5.99 12.50 -6.17
CA LEU A 143 -6.11 11.20 -5.53
C LEU A 143 -5.02 10.22 -5.97
N ASN A 144 -4.24 10.56 -7.00
CA ASN A 144 -3.27 9.63 -7.59
C ASN A 144 -2.09 9.35 -6.67
N LYS A 145 -1.89 10.19 -5.65
CA LYS A 145 -0.79 10.17 -4.72
C LYS A 145 -1.30 10.03 -3.30
N PHE A 146 -0.75 9.08 -2.57
CA PHE A 146 -1.16 8.73 -1.22
C PHE A 146 0.04 8.31 -0.36
N ILE A 147 -0.11 8.31 0.96
CA ILE A 147 0.93 8.11 1.97
C ILE A 147 0.48 7.09 3.01
N CYS A 148 1.42 6.27 3.46
CA CYS A 148 1.28 5.35 4.57
C CYS A 148 1.40 6.13 5.88
N HIS A 149 0.53 5.91 6.85
CA HIS A 149 0.53 6.60 8.13
C HIS A 149 1.16 5.76 9.24
N ASP A 150 1.46 6.43 10.35
CA ASP A 150 2.09 5.81 11.52
C ASP A 150 1.20 4.78 12.23
N ASP A 151 -0.10 4.78 11.94
CA ASP A 151 -1.05 3.76 12.35
C ASP A 151 -1.04 2.52 11.42
N GLY A 152 -0.16 2.51 10.41
CA GLY A 152 -0.06 1.44 9.43
C GLY A 152 -1.11 1.49 8.34
N LYS A 153 -1.71 2.67 8.05
CA LYS A 153 -2.73 2.81 6.98
C LYS A 153 -2.35 3.80 5.90
N TRP A 154 -2.68 3.46 4.66
CA TRP A 154 -2.63 4.42 3.57
C TRP A 154 -3.75 5.45 3.69
N ASN A 155 -3.49 6.69 3.25
CA ASN A 155 -4.53 7.70 3.01
C ASN A 155 -5.07 7.69 1.57
N GLU A 156 -5.06 6.52 0.93
CA GLU A 156 -5.62 6.33 -0.41
C GLU A 156 -7.16 6.33 -0.39
N THR A 157 -7.78 6.57 -1.54
CA THR A 157 -9.24 6.58 -1.73
C THR A 157 -9.68 5.62 -2.83
N ASP A 158 -10.93 5.19 -2.81
CA ASP A 158 -11.43 4.24 -3.81
C ASP A 158 -11.81 4.85 -5.16
N ASP A 159 -11.88 6.18 -5.24
CA ASP A 159 -12.45 6.89 -6.38
C ASP A 159 -11.49 7.01 -7.57
N LEU A 160 -10.20 6.77 -7.36
CA LEU A 160 -9.19 6.90 -8.40
C LEU A 160 -9.32 5.80 -9.47
N GLN A 161 -9.50 6.22 -10.72
CA GLN A 161 -9.56 5.32 -11.88
C GLN A 161 -8.71 5.82 -13.05
N CYS A 162 -8.02 4.89 -13.69
CA CYS A 162 -7.43 5.09 -15.01
C CYS A 162 -8.49 4.76 -16.07
N VAL A 163 -8.91 5.76 -16.83
CA VAL A 163 -9.92 5.62 -17.89
C VAL A 163 -9.28 5.70 -19.27
N GLU A 164 -9.87 5.04 -20.26
CA GLU A 164 -9.37 5.05 -21.63
C GLU A 164 -9.40 6.48 -22.19
N LEU A 165 -8.29 6.91 -22.77
CA LEU A 165 -8.17 8.20 -23.42
C LEU A 165 -8.99 8.18 -24.72
N ARG A 166 -9.97 9.09 -24.81
CA ARG A 166 -10.78 9.29 -26.02
C ARG A 166 -11.00 10.77 -26.28
N ASP A 167 -11.09 11.13 -27.55
CA ASP A 167 -11.44 12.48 -27.97
C ASP A 167 -12.95 12.73 -27.85
N PRO A 168 -13.40 13.99 -27.68
CA PRO A 168 -14.82 14.31 -27.72
C PRO A 168 -15.46 13.82 -29.03
N GLN A 169 -16.66 13.23 -28.94
CA GLN A 169 -17.34 12.65 -30.10
C GLN A 169 -18.42 13.61 -30.63
N LEU A 170 -18.41 13.91 -31.93
CA LEU A 170 -19.43 14.76 -32.54
C LEU A 170 -20.82 14.11 -32.39
N SER A 171 -21.72 14.77 -31.66
CA SER A 171 -23.08 14.28 -31.40
C SER A 171 -24.13 14.99 -32.28
N GLN A 172 -23.94 16.29 -32.57
CA GLN A 172 -24.86 17.06 -33.40
C GLN A 172 -24.17 18.23 -34.11
N GLY A 173 -24.71 18.65 -35.25
CA GLY A 173 -24.24 19.81 -36.01
C GLY A 173 -23.10 19.48 -36.96
N CYS A 174 -22.26 20.49 -37.23
CA CYS A 174 -21.14 20.43 -38.17
C CYS A 174 -21.52 19.95 -39.57
N LYS A 175 -22.61 20.52 -40.10
CA LYS A 175 -23.10 20.25 -41.44
C LYS A 175 -22.89 21.49 -42.30
N HIS A 176 -22.57 21.28 -43.57
CA HIS A 176 -22.53 22.35 -44.54
C HIS A 176 -23.94 22.93 -44.73
N GLU A 177 -24.07 24.25 -44.68
CA GLU A 177 -25.35 24.95 -44.78
C GLU A 177 -25.35 25.95 -45.93
N VAL A 178 -26.39 25.87 -46.77
CA VAL A 178 -26.59 26.82 -47.87
C VAL A 178 -27.80 27.68 -47.53
N VAL A 179 -27.54 28.94 -47.20
CA VAL A 179 -28.59 29.94 -46.96
C VAL A 179 -28.94 30.62 -48.29
N VAL A 180 -30.05 30.21 -48.91
CA VAL A 180 -30.55 30.80 -50.15
C VAL A 180 -31.39 32.03 -49.85
N VAL A 181 -31.10 33.14 -50.54
CA VAL A 181 -31.72 34.45 -50.31
C VAL A 181 -32.70 34.77 -51.44
N ASP A 182 -33.98 34.45 -51.26
CA ASP A 182 -35.03 34.94 -52.15
C ASP A 182 -35.61 36.26 -51.61
N GLY A 183 -35.47 37.35 -52.37
CA GLY A 183 -36.23 38.58 -52.14
C GLY A 183 -35.87 39.40 -50.89
N ARG A 184 -34.78 40.17 -50.98
CA ARG A 184 -34.46 41.40 -50.23
C ARG A 184 -34.16 41.43 -48.72
N ASN A 185 -34.35 40.39 -47.90
CA ASN A 185 -34.04 40.54 -46.46
C ASN A 185 -33.15 39.41 -45.90
N VAL A 186 -31.86 39.40 -46.24
CA VAL A 186 -30.86 38.88 -45.28
C VAL A 186 -30.43 40.03 -44.41
N SER A 187 -30.70 39.88 -43.11
CA SER A 187 -30.09 40.72 -42.10
C SER A 187 -28.82 40.03 -41.61
N PHE A 188 -27.68 40.69 -41.80
CA PHE A 188 -26.44 40.28 -41.15
C PHE A 188 -26.46 40.75 -39.69
N PRO A 189 -25.84 40.00 -38.76
CA PRO A 189 -25.12 38.73 -38.95
C PRO A 189 -26.03 37.51 -39.20
N VAL A 190 -25.57 36.58 -40.04
CA VAL A 190 -26.11 35.21 -40.05
C VAL A 190 -25.41 34.44 -38.94
N VAL A 191 -26.17 33.90 -37.98
CA VAL A 191 -25.61 33.12 -36.87
C VAL A 191 -25.16 31.76 -37.39
N ALA A 192 -23.94 31.37 -37.06
CA ALA A 192 -23.42 30.04 -37.35
C ALA A 192 -23.58 29.17 -36.10
N GLU A 193 -24.32 28.06 -36.22
CA GLU A 193 -24.58 27.18 -35.09
C GLU A 193 -23.31 26.40 -34.70
N ALA A 194 -22.98 26.42 -33.41
CA ALA A 194 -21.88 25.63 -32.89
C ALA A 194 -22.29 24.13 -32.83
N PRO A 195 -21.42 23.21 -33.28
CA PRO A 195 -21.65 21.78 -33.13
C PRO A 195 -21.63 21.36 -31.66
N MET A 196 -22.25 20.23 -31.36
CA MET A 196 -22.18 19.59 -30.04
C MET A 196 -21.29 18.36 -30.10
N PHE A 197 -20.43 18.24 -29.09
CA PHE A 197 -19.54 17.11 -28.88
C PHE A 197 -19.80 16.52 -27.50
N GLU A 198 -19.85 15.20 -27.41
CA GLU A 198 -19.97 14.46 -26.15
C GLU A 198 -18.57 14.20 -25.59
N ALA A 199 -18.34 14.65 -24.35
CA ALA A 199 -17.16 14.38 -23.55
C ALA A 199 -17.21 12.96 -22.96
N PHE A 200 -16.12 12.49 -22.34
CA PHE A 200 -16.01 11.12 -21.86
C PHE A 200 -17.04 10.74 -20.79
N ASN A 201 -17.61 11.70 -20.06
CA ASN A 201 -18.61 11.45 -19.01
C ASN A 201 -20.05 11.60 -19.53
N GLY A 202 -20.25 11.71 -20.85
CA GLY A 202 -21.55 11.94 -21.46
C GLY A 202 -22.05 13.38 -21.35
N THR A 203 -21.23 14.31 -20.88
CA THR A 203 -21.56 15.75 -20.88
C THR A 203 -21.13 16.42 -22.19
N ASN A 204 -21.51 17.68 -22.38
CA ASN A 204 -21.07 18.43 -23.56
C ASN A 204 -19.63 18.93 -23.37
N ALA A 205 -18.77 18.65 -24.34
CA ALA A 205 -17.43 19.21 -24.41
C ALA A 205 -17.47 20.73 -24.68
N VAL A 206 -16.40 21.43 -24.29
CA VAL A 206 -16.29 22.87 -24.55
C VAL A 206 -15.92 23.08 -26.02
N VAL A 207 -16.74 23.84 -26.75
CA VAL A 207 -16.54 24.07 -28.19
C VAL A 207 -16.20 25.53 -28.47
N ASN A 208 -15.12 25.77 -29.21
CA ASN A 208 -14.70 27.07 -29.69
C ASN A 208 -14.64 27.07 -31.21
N CYS A 209 -15.39 27.98 -31.85
CA CYS A 209 -15.42 28.11 -33.31
C CYS A 209 -14.65 29.35 -33.79
N SER A 210 -14.03 29.26 -34.97
CA SER A 210 -13.30 30.36 -35.62
C SER A 210 -14.19 31.58 -35.91
N ALA A 211 -15.48 31.34 -36.12
CA ALA A 211 -16.51 32.36 -36.25
C ALA A 211 -17.84 31.83 -35.69
N THR A 212 -18.63 32.71 -35.06
CA THR A 212 -20.01 32.43 -34.60
C THR A 212 -21.05 33.18 -35.43
N GLN A 213 -20.60 34.06 -36.32
CA GLN A 213 -21.42 34.92 -37.15
C GLN A 213 -20.74 35.14 -38.50
N VAL A 214 -21.54 35.10 -39.57
CA VAL A 214 -21.13 35.43 -40.92
C VAL A 214 -21.67 36.82 -41.28
N MET A 215 -20.79 37.70 -41.74
CA MET A 215 -21.09 39.12 -41.99
C MET A 215 -21.16 39.50 -43.47
N THR A 216 -20.76 38.60 -44.37
CA THR A 216 -20.72 38.87 -45.82
C THR A 216 -21.23 37.68 -46.62
N PHE A 217 -21.65 37.93 -47.85
CA PHE A 217 -21.92 36.86 -48.82
C PHE A 217 -20.64 36.11 -49.20
N GLY A 218 -20.79 34.87 -49.64
CA GLY A 218 -19.69 33.99 -50.05
C GLY A 218 -19.64 32.71 -49.21
N THR A 219 -18.68 31.85 -49.51
CA THR A 219 -18.39 30.64 -48.73
C THR A 219 -17.49 31.01 -47.56
N HIS A 220 -17.92 30.69 -46.34
CA HIS A 220 -17.14 30.93 -45.12
C HIS A 220 -16.83 29.61 -44.46
N ILE A 221 -15.55 29.32 -44.22
CA ILE A 221 -15.14 28.09 -43.56
C ILE A 221 -15.09 28.32 -42.06
N ILE A 222 -15.86 27.53 -41.32
CA ILE A 222 -15.91 27.59 -39.86
C ILE A 222 -15.28 26.32 -39.32
N VAL A 223 -14.24 26.51 -38.50
CA VAL A 223 -13.53 25.43 -37.80
C VAL A 223 -13.93 25.52 -36.34
N CYS A 224 -14.40 24.41 -35.77
CA CYS A 224 -14.77 24.33 -34.36
C CYS A 224 -13.94 23.24 -33.67
N ASP A 225 -13.27 23.62 -32.58
CA ASP A 225 -12.47 22.75 -31.74
C ASP A 225 -13.23 22.44 -30.45
N ALA A 226 -13.41 21.16 -30.17
CA ALA A 226 -14.00 20.63 -28.95
C ALA A 226 -12.90 20.15 -27.99
N PHE A 227 -13.05 20.46 -26.70
CA PHE A 227 -12.10 20.10 -25.64
C PHE A 227 -12.81 19.39 -24.49
N ASP A 228 -12.31 18.21 -24.14
CA ASP A 228 -12.69 17.49 -22.92
C ASP A 228 -11.78 17.95 -21.77
N SER A 229 -12.35 18.67 -20.80
CA SER A 229 -11.57 19.19 -19.68
C SER A 229 -11.10 18.12 -18.69
N GLU A 230 -11.69 16.93 -18.69
CA GLU A 230 -11.34 15.85 -17.77
C GLU A 230 -10.24 14.98 -18.35
N LEU A 231 -10.34 14.59 -19.62
CA LEU A 231 -9.32 13.78 -20.30
C LEU A 231 -8.20 14.62 -20.94
N LEU A 232 -8.37 15.94 -21.03
CA LEU A 232 -7.49 16.87 -21.76
C LEU A 232 -7.30 16.46 -23.23
N SER A 233 -8.36 15.95 -23.84
CA SER A 233 -8.39 15.53 -25.25
C SER A 233 -9.15 16.54 -26.12
N THR A 234 -8.86 16.52 -27.41
CA THR A 234 -9.43 17.49 -28.37
C THR A 234 -9.90 16.80 -29.63
N SER A 235 -11.02 17.26 -30.18
CA SER A 235 -11.44 16.93 -31.54
C SER A 235 -11.87 18.19 -32.26
N SER A 236 -11.90 18.15 -33.58
CA SER A 236 -12.25 19.31 -34.40
C SER A 236 -13.19 18.91 -35.50
N CYS A 237 -14.03 19.83 -35.95
CA CYS A 237 -14.77 19.66 -37.18
C CYS A 237 -14.79 20.96 -38.00
N THR A 238 -15.07 20.83 -39.29
CA THR A 238 -15.07 21.95 -40.23
C THR A 238 -16.33 21.88 -41.07
N TYR A 239 -16.99 23.01 -41.22
CA TYR A 239 -18.16 23.17 -42.10
C TYR A 239 -18.11 24.52 -42.82
N ASN A 240 -19.02 24.71 -43.77
CA ASN A 240 -19.12 25.88 -44.64
C ASN A 240 -20.57 26.24 -44.96
#